data_AF-T5AJP9-F1
#
_entry.id   AF-T5AJP9-F1
#
_cell.length_a   1.000
_cell.length_b   1.000
_cell.length_c   1.000
_cell.angle_alpha   90.00
_cell.angle_beta   90.00
_cell.angle_gamma   90.00
#
_symmetry.space_group_name_H-M   'P 1'
#
loop_
_entity.id
_entity.type
_entity.pdbx_description
1 polymer ?
#
loop_
_entity_poly.entity_id
_entity_poly.type
_entity_poly.pdbx_seq_one_letter_code
_entity_poly.pdbx_strand_id
1 'polypeptide(L)'
;MCAKYEFEKPNDRRALDLMNAAAKAVVSDLPEVTISYGVSDEYSFVFHKSCNLFERRASKLVSTIVSTFTANYVFSWSTYFPGTPLSFPLPTFDGRAVCYPGVQNLRDYLSWRQVDCHINNLYNTTFWALIQLGGLGNKDAEKTLAGTLASDKNEILFSRFHINYNNEPEMFRKGSVIFRDYELVDPKSHRVADEMDDLAEPTQQSKSQADKDKKRRLKARVVVEHLDIIKDDFWDRRPWILSNKPGKVPKEP
;
A
#
# COMPACT_ATOMS: atom_id res chain seq x y z
N MET A 1 -1.88 4.70 -20.27
CA MET A 1 -2.45 5.59 -19.25
C MET A 1 -1.51 6.78 -18.97
N CYS A 2 -0.33 6.57 -18.39
CA CYS A 2 0.57 7.66 -17.94
C CYS A 2 0.89 8.73 -18.99
N ALA A 3 1.23 8.33 -20.22
CA ALA A 3 1.55 9.29 -21.29
C ALA A 3 0.32 10.07 -21.79
N LYS A 4 -0.86 9.42 -21.83
CA LYS A 4 -2.11 10.01 -22.34
C LYS A 4 -2.61 11.13 -21.43
N TYR A 5 -2.38 11.00 -20.13
CA TYR A 5 -2.83 11.95 -19.11
C TYR A 5 -1.67 12.75 -18.51
N GLU A 6 -0.51 12.74 -19.17
CA GLU A 6 0.66 13.57 -18.84
C GLU A 6 1.04 13.48 -17.35
N PHE A 7 1.19 12.25 -16.86
CA PHE A 7 1.59 12.03 -15.47
C PHE A 7 2.98 12.60 -15.22
N GLU A 8 3.11 13.37 -14.14
CA GLU A 8 4.39 13.91 -13.67
C GLU A 8 5.40 12.79 -13.43
N LYS A 9 6.68 13.13 -13.63
CA LYS A 9 7.80 12.20 -13.48
C LYS A 9 8.80 12.77 -12.47
N PRO A 10 9.35 11.95 -11.56
CA PRO A 10 9.21 10.49 -11.49
C PRO A 10 7.86 9.99 -10.96
N ASN A 11 7.15 10.79 -10.17
CA ASN A 11 5.89 10.41 -9.51
C ASN A 11 4.83 11.48 -9.75
N ASP A 12 3.59 11.06 -10.03
CA ASP A 12 2.44 11.96 -10.10
C ASP A 12 1.61 11.85 -8.82
N ARG A 13 1.57 12.93 -8.05
CA ARG A 13 0.85 12.98 -6.77
C ARG A 13 -0.65 12.71 -6.95
N ARG A 14 -1.25 13.24 -8.01
CA ARG A 14 -2.69 13.10 -8.31
C ARG A 14 -3.04 11.65 -8.58
N ALA A 15 -2.20 10.97 -9.36
CA ALA A 15 -2.37 9.55 -9.68
C ALA A 15 -2.30 8.68 -8.41
N LEU A 16 -1.32 8.92 -7.55
CA LEU A 16 -1.13 8.14 -6.32
C LEU A 16 -2.24 8.42 -5.30
N ASP A 17 -2.66 9.66 -5.14
CA ASP A 17 -3.79 10.01 -4.27
C ASP A 17 -5.10 9.39 -4.78
N LEU A 18 -5.30 9.32 -6.11
CA LEU A 18 -6.44 8.63 -6.72
C LEU A 18 -6.41 7.11 -6.45
N MET A 19 -5.25 6.47 -6.61
CA MET A 19 -5.07 5.05 -6.24
C MET A 19 -5.39 4.82 -4.77
N ASN A 20 -4.93 5.71 -3.88
CA ASN A 20 -5.20 5.66 -2.46
C ASN A 20 -6.68 5.85 -2.13
N ALA A 21 -7.38 6.75 -2.82
CA ALA A 21 -8.82 6.94 -2.66
C ALA A 21 -9.60 5.67 -3.02
N ALA A 22 -9.26 5.05 -4.16
CA ALA A 22 -9.87 3.81 -4.61
C ALA A 22 -9.60 2.65 -3.63
N ALA A 23 -8.36 2.50 -3.17
CA ALA A 23 -8.00 1.50 -2.16
C ALA A 23 -8.71 1.72 -0.83
N LYS A 24 -8.80 2.98 -0.37
CA LYS A 24 -9.49 3.33 0.88
C LYS A 24 -10.96 2.97 0.81
N ALA A 25 -11.62 3.17 -0.32
CA ALA A 25 -13.00 2.74 -0.52
C ALA A 25 -13.15 1.22 -0.40
N VAL A 26 -12.26 0.45 -1.05
CA VAL A 26 -12.24 -1.03 -0.93
C VAL A 26 -12.08 -1.47 0.53
N VAL A 27 -11.12 -0.89 1.26
CA VAL A 27 -10.91 -1.23 2.67
C VAL A 27 -12.12 -0.85 3.52
N SER A 28 -12.79 0.27 3.22
CA SER A 28 -13.98 0.72 3.94
C SER A 28 -15.18 -0.23 3.73
N ASP A 29 -15.41 -0.65 2.48
CA ASP A 29 -16.51 -1.53 2.10
C ASP A 29 -16.31 -2.98 2.57
N LEU A 30 -15.05 -3.43 2.66
CA LEU A 30 -14.69 -4.79 3.05
C LEU A 30 -14.01 -4.81 4.44
N PRO A 31 -14.78 -4.99 5.53
CA PRO A 31 -14.24 -5.06 6.89
C PRO A 31 -13.37 -6.29 7.17
N GLU A 32 -13.32 -7.23 6.24
CA GLU A 32 -12.45 -8.40 6.29
C GLU A 32 -11.00 -8.10 5.84
N VAL A 33 -10.75 -6.95 5.19
CA VAL A 33 -9.39 -6.48 4.86
C VAL A 33 -8.73 -5.88 6.10
N THR A 34 -7.56 -6.40 6.48
CA THR A 34 -6.84 -5.96 7.69
C THR A 34 -5.82 -4.88 7.41
N ILE A 35 -5.11 -4.98 6.29
CA ILE A 35 -4.12 -4.02 5.82
C ILE A 35 -4.09 -4.04 4.29
N SER A 36 -3.84 -2.90 3.69
CA SER A 36 -3.51 -2.78 2.27
C SER A 36 -2.24 -1.98 2.09
N TYR A 37 -1.49 -2.29 1.04
CA TYR A 37 -0.25 -1.59 0.69
C TYR A 37 -0.25 -1.27 -0.79
N GLY A 38 0.04 -0.02 -1.15
CA GLY A 38 0.07 0.45 -2.53
C GLY A 38 1.36 1.19 -2.88
N VAL A 39 1.83 0.96 -4.11
CA VAL A 39 2.99 1.62 -4.71
C VAL A 39 2.78 1.71 -6.22
N SER A 40 3.19 2.82 -6.85
CA SER A 40 3.05 3.01 -8.30
C SER A 40 1.59 2.79 -8.75
N ASP A 41 1.36 1.77 -9.56
CA ASP A 41 0.11 1.34 -10.16
C ASP A 41 -0.42 0.03 -9.56
N GLU A 42 0.17 -0.47 -8.47
CA GLU A 42 -0.23 -1.69 -7.77
C GLU A 42 -0.78 -1.44 -6.36
N TYR A 43 -1.70 -2.30 -5.93
CA TYR A 43 -2.21 -2.35 -4.57
C TYR A 43 -2.40 -3.80 -4.12
N SER A 44 -1.96 -4.10 -2.90
CA SER A 44 -2.14 -5.37 -2.21
C SER A 44 -3.21 -5.24 -1.14
N PHE A 45 -4.15 -6.17 -1.07
CA PHE A 45 -5.20 -6.21 -0.04
C PHE A 45 -5.09 -7.50 0.76
N VAL A 46 -4.88 -7.40 2.06
CA VAL A 46 -4.68 -8.55 2.93
C VAL A 46 -5.98 -8.90 3.65
N PHE A 47 -6.45 -10.11 3.43
CA PHE A 47 -7.53 -10.71 4.21
C PHE A 47 -6.93 -11.56 5.33
N HIS A 48 -7.49 -11.46 6.54
CA HIS A 48 -7.04 -12.30 7.65
C HIS A 48 -7.26 -13.79 7.34
N LYS A 49 -6.41 -14.68 7.90
CA LYS A 49 -6.52 -16.14 7.70
C LYS A 49 -7.87 -16.72 8.09
N SER A 50 -8.58 -16.10 9.05
CA SER A 50 -9.94 -16.48 9.47
C SER A 50 -11.08 -15.94 8.57
N CYS A 51 -10.77 -15.22 7.49
CA CYS A 51 -11.78 -14.64 6.60
C CYS A 51 -12.66 -15.75 5.99
N ASN A 52 -13.99 -15.56 6.01
CA ASN A 52 -14.93 -16.48 5.36
C ASN A 52 -15.78 -15.79 4.28
N LEU A 53 -15.34 -14.61 3.83
CA LEU A 53 -16.02 -13.86 2.77
C LEU A 53 -16.06 -14.70 1.49
N PHE A 54 -17.25 -14.83 0.92
CA PHE A 54 -17.52 -15.63 -0.28
C PHE A 54 -17.01 -17.08 -0.21
N GLU A 55 -17.03 -17.69 0.98
CA GLU A 55 -16.52 -19.05 1.19
C GLU A 55 -15.06 -19.20 0.72
N ARG A 56 -14.28 -18.11 0.79
CA ARG A 56 -12.87 -18.04 0.38
C ARG A 56 -12.64 -18.34 -1.09
N ARG A 57 -13.66 -18.23 -1.94
CA ARG A 57 -13.54 -18.41 -3.39
C ARG A 57 -12.65 -17.32 -3.98
N ALA A 58 -11.45 -17.68 -4.40
CA ALA A 58 -10.46 -16.76 -4.97
C ALA A 58 -11.04 -15.89 -6.10
N SER A 59 -11.82 -16.47 -7.01
CA SER A 59 -12.45 -15.73 -8.11
C SER A 59 -13.41 -14.64 -7.61
N LYS A 60 -14.18 -14.89 -6.54
CA LYS A 60 -15.06 -13.89 -5.94
C LYS A 60 -14.26 -12.78 -5.27
N LEU A 61 -13.27 -13.14 -4.44
CA LEU A 61 -12.41 -12.16 -3.77
C LEU A 61 -11.71 -11.24 -4.78
N VAL A 62 -11.05 -11.80 -5.78
CA VAL A 62 -10.35 -11.03 -6.82
C VAL A 62 -11.33 -10.15 -7.60
N SER A 63 -12.44 -10.72 -8.09
CA SER A 63 -13.40 -9.95 -8.90
C SER A 63 -14.03 -8.79 -8.12
N THR A 64 -14.33 -8.98 -6.83
CA THR A 64 -14.87 -7.92 -5.96
C THR A 64 -13.85 -6.84 -5.69
N ILE A 65 -12.60 -7.18 -5.38
CA ILE A 65 -11.54 -6.18 -5.18
C ILE A 65 -11.34 -5.36 -6.47
N VAL A 66 -11.14 -6.03 -7.61
CA VAL A 66 -10.86 -5.36 -8.89
C VAL A 66 -12.03 -4.49 -9.32
N SER A 67 -13.28 -4.97 -9.22
CA SER A 67 -14.45 -4.19 -9.63
C SER A 67 -14.69 -2.98 -8.74
N THR A 68 -14.62 -3.15 -7.41
CA THR A 68 -14.78 -2.04 -6.46
C THR A 68 -13.66 -1.02 -6.61
N PHE A 69 -12.41 -1.47 -6.77
CA PHE A 69 -11.27 -0.58 -6.99
C PHE A 69 -11.43 0.22 -8.28
N THR A 70 -11.70 -0.45 -9.40
CA THR A 70 -11.86 0.19 -10.71
C THR A 70 -13.02 1.19 -10.71
N ALA A 71 -14.16 0.82 -10.12
CA ALA A 71 -15.32 1.71 -10.03
C ALA A 71 -14.99 2.99 -9.24
N ASN A 72 -14.31 2.86 -8.09
CA ASN A 72 -13.89 4.02 -7.30
C ASN A 72 -12.80 4.85 -8.00
N TYR A 73 -11.85 4.20 -8.70
CA TYR A 73 -10.83 4.91 -9.49
C TYR A 73 -11.48 5.78 -10.58
N VAL A 74 -12.45 5.24 -11.31
CA VAL A 74 -13.18 6.01 -12.34
C VAL A 74 -14.06 7.09 -11.72
N PHE A 75 -14.77 6.77 -10.63
CA PHE A 75 -15.65 7.70 -9.93
C PHE A 75 -14.89 8.90 -9.35
N SER A 76 -13.75 8.66 -8.71
CA SER A 76 -12.94 9.69 -8.08
C SER A 76 -12.02 10.43 -9.05
N TRP A 77 -11.91 10.01 -10.30
CA TRP A 77 -10.97 10.59 -11.27
C TRP A 77 -11.08 12.12 -11.37
N SER A 78 -12.29 12.65 -11.53
CA SER A 78 -12.53 14.10 -11.71
C SER A 78 -12.14 14.93 -10.48
N THR A 79 -12.07 14.32 -9.30
CA THR A 79 -11.59 14.95 -8.07
C THR A 79 -10.08 15.17 -8.11
N TYR A 80 -9.31 14.22 -8.64
CA TYR A 80 -7.85 14.26 -8.64
C TYR A 80 -7.25 14.82 -9.95
N PHE A 81 -7.98 14.73 -11.06
CA PHE A 81 -7.60 15.26 -12.36
C PHE A 81 -8.62 16.31 -12.85
N PRO A 82 -8.76 17.45 -12.15
CA PRO A 82 -9.65 18.52 -12.58
C PRO A 82 -9.17 19.05 -13.93
N GLY A 83 -10.07 19.06 -14.92
CA GLY A 83 -9.76 19.54 -16.28
C GLY A 83 -9.15 18.51 -17.23
N THR A 84 -8.89 17.28 -16.77
CA THR A 84 -8.39 16.19 -17.65
C THR A 84 -9.37 15.03 -17.63
N PRO A 85 -10.51 15.09 -18.35
CA PRO A 85 -11.54 14.06 -18.28
C PRO A 85 -11.05 12.71 -18.82
N LEU A 86 -11.54 11.61 -18.23
CA LEU A 86 -11.30 10.28 -18.77
C LEU A 86 -11.86 10.15 -20.18
N SER A 87 -11.11 9.49 -21.04
CA SER A 87 -11.51 9.09 -22.38
C SER A 87 -11.07 7.65 -22.67
N PHE A 88 -11.79 6.97 -23.55
CA PHE A 88 -11.53 5.58 -23.89
C PHE A 88 -10.10 5.34 -24.43
N PRO A 89 -9.48 4.18 -24.15
CA PRO A 89 -9.95 3.14 -23.23
C PRO A 89 -9.90 3.59 -21.76
N LEU A 90 -10.88 3.15 -20.97
CA LEU A 90 -10.93 3.42 -19.53
C LEU A 90 -9.84 2.63 -18.79
N PRO A 91 -9.40 3.11 -17.61
CA PRO A 91 -8.44 2.38 -16.79
C PRO A 91 -9.02 1.03 -16.37
N THR A 92 -8.17 0.01 -16.41
CA THR A 92 -8.47 -1.36 -16.00
C THR A 92 -7.37 -1.87 -15.10
N PHE A 93 -7.72 -2.81 -14.22
CA PHE A 93 -6.80 -3.44 -13.29
C PHE A 93 -6.91 -4.96 -13.43
N ASP A 94 -5.77 -5.65 -13.38
CA ASP A 94 -5.75 -7.09 -13.18
C ASP A 94 -5.75 -7.40 -11.67
N GLY A 95 -5.87 -8.68 -11.33
CA GLY A 95 -5.85 -9.10 -9.94
C GLY A 95 -5.54 -10.58 -9.82
N ARG A 96 -4.86 -10.93 -8.74
CA ARG A 96 -4.53 -12.32 -8.38
C ARG A 96 -4.70 -12.52 -6.89
N ALA A 97 -5.02 -13.76 -6.50
CA ALA A 97 -5.02 -14.17 -5.10
C ALA A 97 -3.77 -15.03 -4.83
N VAL A 98 -3.07 -14.72 -3.73
CA VAL A 98 -1.92 -15.48 -3.25
C VAL A 98 -2.17 -15.83 -1.79
N CYS A 99 -1.95 -17.09 -1.43
CA CYS A 99 -2.10 -17.56 -0.06
C CYS A 99 -0.73 -17.66 0.61
N TYR A 100 -0.58 -17.00 1.75
CA TYR A 100 0.58 -17.13 2.62
C TYR A 100 0.22 -18.02 3.82
N PRO A 101 1.00 -19.08 4.10
CA PRO A 101 0.65 -20.05 5.14
C PRO A 101 0.88 -19.50 6.56
N GLY A 102 1.79 -18.54 6.71
CA GLY A 102 2.09 -17.86 7.98
C GLY A 102 2.15 -16.34 7.85
N VAL A 103 2.04 -15.67 9.00
CA VAL A 103 2.27 -14.25 9.21
C VAL A 103 3.68 -13.87 8.78
N GLN A 104 4.71 -14.66 9.08
CA GLN A 104 6.06 -14.33 8.61
C GLN A 104 6.13 -14.20 7.08
N ASN A 105 5.55 -15.13 6.32
CA ASN A 105 5.56 -15.04 4.86
C ASN A 105 4.77 -13.83 4.33
N LEU A 106 3.67 -13.48 5.00
CA LEU A 106 2.91 -12.27 4.70
C LEU A 106 3.74 -11.00 4.95
N ARG A 107 4.46 -10.95 6.08
CA ARG A 107 5.35 -9.83 6.42
C ARG A 107 6.52 -9.73 5.45
N ASP A 108 7.11 -10.84 5.05
CA ASP A 108 8.16 -10.90 4.03
C ASP A 108 7.66 -10.38 2.69
N TYR A 109 6.44 -10.76 2.28
CA TYR A 109 5.82 -10.24 1.06
C TYR A 109 5.64 -8.72 1.10
N LEU A 110 5.04 -8.18 2.16
CA LEU A 110 4.82 -6.74 2.28
C LEU A 110 6.14 -5.97 2.39
N SER A 111 7.12 -6.52 3.09
CA SER A 111 8.47 -5.97 3.18
C SER A 111 9.14 -5.95 1.81
N TRP A 112 9.03 -7.03 1.05
CA TRP A 112 9.54 -7.11 -0.32
C TRP A 112 8.91 -6.05 -1.23
N ARG A 113 7.59 -5.84 -1.15
CA ARG A 113 6.90 -4.77 -1.90
C ARG A 113 7.38 -3.37 -1.50
N GLN A 114 7.67 -3.13 -0.21
CA GLN A 114 8.18 -1.84 0.25
C GLN A 114 9.66 -1.61 -0.10
N VAL A 115 10.49 -2.64 -0.07
CA VAL A 115 11.88 -2.56 -0.54
C VAL A 115 11.91 -2.26 -2.05
N ASP A 116 11.07 -2.92 -2.83
CA ASP A 116 10.93 -2.69 -4.27
C ASP A 116 10.48 -1.24 -4.56
N CYS A 117 9.54 -0.71 -3.78
CA CYS A 117 9.14 0.71 -3.83
C CYS A 117 10.35 1.64 -3.67
N HIS A 118 11.16 1.43 -2.63
CA HIS A 118 12.32 2.26 -2.35
C HIS A 118 13.35 2.22 -3.50
N ILE A 119 13.67 1.01 -3.98
CA ILE A 119 14.64 0.80 -5.06
C ILE A 119 14.16 1.49 -6.35
N ASN A 120 12.92 1.25 -6.75
CA ASN A 120 12.36 1.81 -7.97
C ASN A 120 12.21 3.33 -7.88
N ASN A 121 11.79 3.87 -6.74
CA ASN A 121 11.67 5.32 -6.57
C ASN A 121 13.04 6.00 -6.64
N LEU A 122 14.06 5.48 -5.93
CA LEU A 122 15.42 6.04 -6.01
C LEU A 122 15.98 6.01 -7.44
N TYR A 123 15.78 4.90 -8.15
CA TYR A 123 16.17 4.80 -9.56
C TYR A 123 15.44 5.83 -10.42
N ASN A 124 14.11 5.89 -10.33
CA ASN A 124 13.28 6.79 -11.15
C ASN A 124 13.56 8.27 -10.86
N THR A 125 13.71 8.66 -9.59
CA THR A 125 14.08 10.04 -9.23
C THR A 125 15.41 10.44 -9.84
N THR A 126 16.41 9.56 -9.76
CA THR A 126 17.73 9.83 -10.36
C THR A 126 17.66 9.87 -11.89
N PHE A 127 16.94 8.93 -12.50
CA PHE A 127 16.77 8.84 -13.95
C PHE A 127 16.09 10.08 -14.52
N TRP A 128 14.99 10.52 -13.93
CA TRP A 128 14.26 11.70 -14.38
C TRP A 128 14.99 13.00 -14.06
N ALA A 129 15.75 13.09 -12.97
CA ALA A 129 16.62 14.23 -12.71
C ALA A 129 17.71 14.36 -13.79
N LEU A 130 18.34 13.25 -14.19
CA LEU A 130 19.32 13.23 -15.29
C LEU A 130 18.73 13.74 -16.62
N ILE A 131 17.47 13.41 -16.90
CA ILE A 131 16.81 13.83 -18.14
C ILE A 131 16.34 15.28 -18.06
N GLN A 132 15.54 15.62 -17.05
CA GLN A 132 14.84 16.90 -16.96
C GLN A 132 15.76 18.05 -16.53
N LEU A 133 16.69 17.78 -15.60
CA LEU A 133 17.61 18.78 -15.07
C LEU A 133 19.00 18.66 -15.71
N GLY A 134 19.43 17.44 -16.02
CA GLY A 134 20.73 17.17 -16.65
C GLY A 134 20.73 17.24 -18.17
N GLY A 135 19.57 17.25 -18.82
CA GLY A 135 19.44 17.30 -20.28
C GLY A 135 19.89 16.03 -21.01
N LEU A 136 20.03 14.90 -20.30
CA LEU A 136 20.42 13.63 -20.94
C LEU A 136 19.24 13.03 -21.72
N GLY A 137 19.56 12.31 -22.80
CA GLY A 137 18.60 11.43 -23.45
C GLY A 137 18.34 10.16 -22.61
N ASN A 138 17.20 9.51 -22.83
CA ASN A 138 16.78 8.31 -22.07
C ASN A 138 17.86 7.20 -22.04
N LYS A 139 18.49 6.92 -23.19
CA LYS A 139 19.53 5.88 -23.30
C LYS A 139 20.80 6.22 -22.52
N ASP A 140 21.17 7.49 -22.49
CA ASP A 140 22.37 7.96 -21.80
C ASP A 140 22.14 8.00 -20.28
N ALA A 141 20.93 8.38 -19.85
CA ALA A 141 20.53 8.31 -18.45
C ALA A 141 20.55 6.85 -17.94
N GLU A 142 19.98 5.91 -18.71
CA GLU A 142 20.01 4.47 -18.37
C GLU A 142 21.45 3.94 -18.29
N LYS A 143 22.28 4.26 -19.28
CA LYS A 143 23.70 3.88 -19.29
C LYS A 143 24.47 4.46 -18.11
N THR A 144 24.15 5.68 -17.69
CA THR A 144 24.76 6.34 -16.51
C THR A 144 24.38 5.62 -15.22
N LEU A 145 23.16 5.09 -15.12
CA LEU A 145 22.68 4.38 -13.94
C LEU A 145 23.03 2.88 -13.94
N ALA A 146 23.44 2.32 -15.08
CA ALA A 146 23.81 0.92 -15.19
C ALA A 146 24.97 0.57 -14.24
N GLY A 147 24.78 -0.45 -13.40
CA GLY A 147 25.79 -0.91 -12.44
C GLY A 147 25.96 -0.04 -11.18
N THR A 148 25.24 1.08 -11.07
CA THR A 148 25.32 1.96 -9.90
C THR A 148 24.62 1.35 -8.69
N LEU A 149 25.16 1.59 -7.50
CA LEU A 149 24.57 1.24 -6.21
C LEU A 149 23.59 2.33 -5.74
N ALA A 150 22.95 2.11 -4.58
CA ALA A 150 22.06 3.11 -3.98
C ALA A 150 22.82 4.35 -3.50
N SER A 151 24.04 4.20 -2.98
CA SER A 151 24.92 5.31 -2.59
C SER A 151 25.20 6.23 -3.77
N ASP A 152 25.54 5.66 -4.92
CA ASP A 152 25.94 6.41 -6.11
C ASP A 152 24.77 7.22 -6.67
N LYS A 153 23.55 6.66 -6.65
CA LYS A 153 22.32 7.38 -7.03
C LYS A 153 22.04 8.56 -6.10
N ASN A 154 22.20 8.37 -4.79
CA ASN A 154 22.08 9.46 -3.82
C ASN A 154 23.14 10.54 -4.06
N GLU A 155 24.38 10.16 -4.35
CA GLU A 155 25.47 11.09 -4.65
C GLU A 155 25.21 11.86 -5.95
N ILE A 156 24.68 11.22 -6.99
CA ILE A 156 24.28 11.86 -8.24
C ILE A 156 23.20 12.91 -7.96
N LEU A 157 22.14 12.54 -7.24
CA LEU A 157 21.05 13.45 -6.87
C LEU A 157 21.56 14.66 -6.09
N PHE A 158 22.40 14.42 -5.08
CA PHE A 158 22.89 15.47 -4.21
C PHE A 158 23.90 16.39 -4.92
N SER A 159 24.94 15.81 -5.51
CA SER A 159 26.07 16.58 -6.03
C SER A 159 25.75 17.31 -7.34
N ARG A 160 24.93 16.72 -8.21
CA ARG A 160 24.61 17.33 -9.52
C ARG A 160 23.34 18.16 -9.48
N PHE A 161 22.35 17.73 -8.71
CA PHE A 161 21.02 18.33 -8.74
C PHE A 161 20.61 18.98 -7.42
N HIS A 162 21.46 18.91 -6.37
CA HIS A 162 21.17 19.45 -5.05
C HIS A 162 19.89 18.87 -4.43
N ILE A 163 19.53 17.64 -4.83
CA ILE A 163 18.35 16.91 -4.35
C ILE A 163 18.81 15.96 -3.23
N ASN A 164 18.28 16.16 -2.02
CA ASN A 164 18.42 15.20 -0.95
C ASN A 164 17.23 14.22 -1.00
N TYR A 165 17.48 12.98 -1.42
CA TYR A 165 16.44 11.96 -1.55
C TYR A 165 15.66 11.72 -0.25
N ASN A 166 16.29 11.86 0.91
CA ASN A 166 15.60 11.69 2.20
C ASN A 166 14.52 12.76 2.46
N ASN A 167 14.57 13.88 1.75
CA ASN A 167 13.56 14.93 1.82
C ASN A 167 12.41 14.72 0.82
N GLU A 168 12.50 13.73 -0.07
CA GLU A 168 11.39 13.37 -0.95
C GLU A 168 10.17 12.97 -0.10
N PRO A 169 8.94 13.22 -0.58
CA PRO A 169 7.72 12.83 0.13
C PRO A 169 7.73 11.36 0.54
N GLU A 170 7.34 11.10 1.80
CA GLU A 170 7.31 9.74 2.37
C GLU A 170 6.45 8.79 1.52
N MET A 171 5.36 9.29 0.92
CA MET A 171 4.52 8.50 0.00
C MET A 171 5.29 7.94 -1.20
N PHE A 172 6.24 8.70 -1.75
CA PHE A 172 7.04 8.24 -2.89
C PHE A 172 8.12 7.25 -2.44
N ARG A 173 8.67 7.44 -1.23
CA ARG A 173 9.76 6.60 -0.69
C ARG A 173 9.28 5.30 -0.05
N LYS A 174 8.09 5.28 0.54
CA LYS A 174 7.57 4.18 1.35
C LYS A 174 6.25 3.61 0.86
N GLY A 175 5.63 4.21 -0.16
CA GLY A 175 4.30 3.83 -0.61
C GLY A 175 3.20 4.27 0.36
N SER A 176 2.04 3.64 0.25
CA SER A 176 0.85 3.97 1.03
C SER A 176 0.32 2.72 1.73
N VAL A 177 0.11 2.83 3.04
CA VAL A 177 -0.41 1.76 3.89
C VAL A 177 -1.81 2.16 4.36
N ILE A 178 -2.79 1.32 4.11
CA ILE A 178 -4.18 1.55 4.52
C ILE A 178 -4.58 0.51 5.55
N PHE A 179 -5.07 0.97 6.69
CA PHE A 179 -5.57 0.11 7.75
C PHE A 179 -6.64 0.82 8.57
N ARG A 180 -7.29 0.06 9.44
CA ARG A 180 -8.25 0.57 10.42
C ARG A 180 -7.51 1.05 11.66
N ASP A 181 -7.76 2.29 12.02
CA ASP A 181 -7.06 2.97 13.10
C ASP A 181 -7.68 2.66 14.47
N TYR A 182 -6.83 2.25 15.39
CA TYR A 182 -7.12 1.93 16.78
C TYR A 182 -5.99 2.48 17.67
N GLU A 183 -6.23 2.60 18.97
CA GLU A 183 -5.20 3.06 19.93
C GLU A 183 -3.96 2.15 19.84
N LEU A 184 -2.80 2.76 19.57
CA LEU A 184 -1.52 2.05 19.56
C LEU A 184 -1.25 1.41 20.93
N VAL A 185 -0.66 0.23 20.91
CA VAL A 185 -0.25 -0.49 22.13
C VAL A 185 1.26 -0.38 22.35
N ASP A 186 1.72 -0.68 23.57
CA ASP A 186 3.14 -0.81 23.87
C ASP A 186 3.73 -2.02 23.13
N PRO A 187 4.78 -1.85 22.31
CA PRO A 187 5.42 -2.96 21.57
C PRO A 187 5.82 -4.14 22.45
N LYS A 188 6.17 -3.91 23.72
CA LYS A 188 6.62 -4.97 24.63
C LYS A 188 5.47 -5.78 25.25
N SER A 189 4.23 -5.34 25.05
CA SER A 189 3.06 -5.97 25.69
C SER A 189 2.58 -7.24 24.98
N HIS A 190 2.92 -7.44 23.70
CA HIS A 190 2.40 -8.53 22.88
C HIS A 190 3.43 -9.01 21.84
N ARG A 191 3.41 -10.30 21.49
CA ARG A 191 4.13 -10.85 20.32
C ARG A 191 3.15 -11.51 19.37
N VAL A 192 2.30 -10.69 18.76
CA VAL A 192 1.15 -11.19 17.99
C VAL A 192 1.57 -11.95 16.73
N ALA A 193 2.71 -11.61 16.13
CA ALA A 193 3.21 -12.37 14.98
C ALA A 193 3.50 -13.84 15.36
N ASP A 194 4.29 -14.06 16.42
CA ASP A 194 4.62 -15.39 16.94
C ASP A 194 3.35 -16.14 17.37
N GLU A 195 2.47 -15.48 18.15
CA GLU A 195 1.21 -16.08 18.61
C GLU A 195 0.30 -16.50 17.44
N MET A 196 0.27 -15.72 16.36
CA MET A 196 -0.55 -16.04 15.19
C MET A 196 0.08 -17.11 14.31
N ASP A 197 1.40 -17.23 14.27
CA ASP A 197 2.10 -18.29 13.53
C ASP A 197 2.03 -19.65 14.25
N ASP A 198 2.11 -19.65 15.58
CA ASP A 198 1.93 -20.86 16.39
C ASP A 198 0.49 -21.43 16.34
N LEU A 199 -0.48 -20.58 15.98
CA LEU A 199 -1.87 -21.01 15.79
C LEU A 199 -2.06 -21.71 14.44
N ALA A 200 -1.99 -23.05 14.47
CA ALA A 200 -2.28 -23.92 13.33
C ALA A 200 -3.66 -23.66 12.70
N GLU A 201 -4.68 -23.39 13.54
CA GLU A 201 -6.01 -23.02 13.08
C GLU A 201 -6.47 -21.66 13.65
N PRO A 202 -7.26 -20.88 12.91
CA PRO A 202 -7.84 -19.65 13.43
C PRO A 202 -8.77 -19.96 14.61
N THR A 203 -8.65 -19.20 15.70
CA THR A 203 -9.50 -19.37 16.88
C THR A 203 -10.97 -19.17 16.50
N GLN A 204 -11.82 -20.17 16.73
CA GLN A 204 -13.25 -20.06 16.43
C GLN A 204 -13.93 -19.10 17.42
N GLN A 205 -14.32 -17.93 16.94
CA GLN A 205 -15.15 -17.00 17.70
C GLN A 205 -16.62 -17.39 17.61
N SER A 206 -17.39 -17.11 18.67
CA SER A 206 -18.85 -17.22 18.61
C SER A 206 -19.40 -16.27 17.55
N LYS A 207 -20.51 -16.64 16.89
CA LYS A 207 -21.17 -15.78 15.88
C LYS A 207 -21.45 -14.36 16.42
N SER A 208 -21.90 -14.28 17.68
CA SER A 208 -22.15 -13.00 18.35
C SER A 208 -20.90 -12.14 18.47
N GLN A 209 -19.75 -12.74 18.83
CA GLN A 209 -18.49 -12.02 18.93
C GLN A 209 -17.99 -11.56 17.56
N ALA A 210 -18.07 -12.43 16.55
CA ALA A 210 -17.68 -12.10 15.17
C ALA A 210 -18.50 -10.93 14.60
N ASP A 211 -19.81 -10.90 14.87
CA ASP A 211 -20.70 -9.80 14.45
C ASP A 211 -20.39 -8.49 15.17
N LYS A 212 -20.07 -8.55 16.47
CA LYS A 212 -19.63 -7.37 17.24
C LYS A 212 -18.32 -6.82 16.69
N ASP A 213 -17.35 -7.68 16.43
CA ASP A 213 -16.05 -7.29 15.88
C ASP A 213 -16.19 -6.74 14.46
N LYS A 214 -17.05 -7.33 13.62
CA LYS A 214 -17.39 -6.78 12.30
C LYS A 214 -17.98 -5.39 12.39
N LYS A 215 -18.94 -5.16 13.29
CA LYS A 215 -19.51 -3.82 13.53
C LYS A 215 -18.46 -2.82 14.01
N ARG A 216 -17.52 -3.23 14.86
CA ARG A 216 -16.40 -2.39 15.30
C ARG A 216 -15.44 -2.05 14.17
N ARG A 217 -15.16 -2.98 13.25
CA ARG A 217 -14.34 -2.73 12.05
C ARG A 217 -15.03 -1.77 11.07
N LEU A 218 -16.34 -1.89 10.89
CA LEU A 218 -17.11 -0.99 10.03
C LEU A 218 -17.16 0.45 10.55
N LYS A 219 -17.15 0.63 11.89
CA LYS A 219 -17.13 1.96 12.52
C LYS A 219 -15.74 2.56 12.67
N ALA A 220 -14.69 1.76 12.48
CA ALA A 220 -13.32 2.23 12.66
C ALA A 220 -12.93 3.17 11.52
N ARG A 221 -12.17 4.21 11.85
CA ARG A 221 -11.60 5.13 10.87
C ARG A 221 -10.60 4.38 10.00
N VAL A 222 -10.75 4.45 8.69
CA VAL A 222 -9.74 3.96 7.74
C VAL A 222 -8.78 5.10 7.43
N VAL A 223 -7.50 4.88 7.71
CA VAL A 223 -6.42 5.85 7.51
C VAL A 223 -5.52 5.42 6.35
N VAL A 224 -4.89 6.39 5.70
CA VAL A 224 -3.86 6.18 4.68
C VAL A 224 -2.59 6.83 5.22
N GLU A 225 -1.56 6.03 5.45
CA GLU A 225 -0.32 6.43 6.10
C GLU A 225 0.90 6.04 5.25
N HIS A 226 2.04 6.70 5.48
CA HIS A 226 3.28 6.46 4.74
C HIS A 226 4.39 6.01 5.70
N LEU A 227 4.26 4.78 6.19
CA LEU A 227 5.06 4.23 7.29
C LEU A 227 5.99 3.11 6.81
N ASP A 228 7.07 2.89 7.56
CA ASP A 228 7.92 1.70 7.41
C ASP A 228 7.17 0.49 7.99
N ILE A 229 6.85 -0.49 7.14
CA ILE A 229 6.16 -1.75 7.51
C ILE A 229 7.11 -2.95 7.54
N ILE A 230 8.41 -2.72 7.35
CA ILE A 230 9.44 -3.77 7.40
C ILE A 230 9.75 -4.11 8.86
N LYS A 231 9.93 -3.08 9.70
CA LYS A 231 10.32 -3.24 11.11
C LYS A 231 9.19 -3.74 12.00
N ASP A 232 9.55 -4.48 13.04
CA ASP A 232 8.62 -5.03 14.04
C ASP A 232 7.77 -3.94 14.73
N ASP A 233 8.34 -2.75 14.98
CA ASP A 233 7.64 -1.65 15.67
C ASP A 233 6.30 -1.28 15.02
N PHE A 234 6.19 -1.37 13.69
CA PHE A 234 4.90 -1.13 13.01
C PHE A 234 3.83 -2.15 13.42
N TRP A 235 4.22 -3.43 13.45
CA TRP A 235 3.36 -4.58 13.71
C TRP A 235 3.00 -4.71 15.19
N ASP A 236 4.00 -4.56 16.06
CA ASP A 236 3.84 -4.72 17.51
C ASP A 236 2.94 -3.63 18.10
N ARG A 237 2.99 -2.40 17.57
CA ARG A 237 2.09 -1.32 17.98
C ARG A 237 0.67 -1.48 17.45
N ARG A 238 0.45 -2.34 16.44
CA ARG A 238 -0.82 -2.53 15.72
C ARG A 238 -1.25 -4.00 15.70
N PRO A 239 -1.38 -4.65 16.87
CA PRO A 239 -1.66 -6.09 16.97
C PRO A 239 -2.99 -6.50 16.31
N TRP A 240 -3.93 -5.58 16.13
CA TRP A 240 -5.21 -5.84 15.46
C TRP A 240 -5.07 -6.21 13.98
N ILE A 241 -3.97 -5.79 13.31
CA ILE A 241 -3.72 -6.11 11.90
C ILE A 241 -3.53 -7.62 11.73
N LEU A 242 -2.76 -8.23 12.64
CA LEU A 242 -2.41 -9.65 12.59
C LEU A 242 -3.41 -10.54 13.34
N SER A 243 -3.93 -10.07 14.48
CA SER A 243 -4.88 -10.85 15.29
C SER A 243 -6.33 -10.81 14.78
N ASN A 244 -6.66 -9.86 13.89
CA ASN A 244 -8.02 -9.55 13.43
C ASN A 244 -9.01 -9.18 14.56
N LYS A 245 -8.50 -8.89 15.76
CA LYS A 245 -9.28 -8.43 16.91
C LYS A 245 -9.26 -6.90 16.94
N PRO A 246 -10.41 -6.22 16.79
CA PRO A 246 -10.47 -4.76 16.81
C PRO A 246 -9.94 -4.18 18.12
N GLY A 247 -9.09 -3.16 18.01
CA GLY A 247 -8.55 -2.42 19.16
C GLY A 247 -9.56 -1.41 19.74
N LYS A 248 -9.11 -0.62 20.71
CA LYS A 248 -9.90 0.51 21.21
C LYS A 248 -9.93 1.61 20.15
N VAL A 249 -11.10 2.20 19.93
CA VAL A 249 -11.20 3.34 19.01
C VAL A 249 -10.42 4.50 19.62
N PRO A 250 -9.55 5.18 18.86
CA PRO A 250 -8.82 6.32 19.40
C PRO A 250 -9.81 7.38 19.88
N LYS A 251 -9.56 7.95 21.06
CA LYS A 251 -10.22 9.22 21.42
C LYS A 251 -9.84 10.23 20.34
N GLU A 252 -10.83 10.95 19.80
CA GLU A 252 -10.61 11.92 18.72
C GLU A 252 -9.43 12.85 19.06
N PRO A 253 -8.57 13.19 18.08
CA PRO A 253 -7.55 14.22 18.27
C PRO A 253 -8.17 15.59 18.55
#